data_AF-A0A1S3JEX0-F1
#
_entry.id   AF-A0A1S3JEX0-F1
#
_cell.length_a   1.000
_cell.length_b   1.000
_cell.length_c   1.000
_cell.angle_alpha   90.00
_cell.angle_beta   90.00
_cell.angle_gamma   90.00
#
_symmetry.space_group_name_H-M   'P 1'
#
loop_
_entity.id
_entity.type
_entity.pdbx_description
1 polymer ?
#
loop_
_entity_poly.entity_id
_entity_poly.type
_entity_poly.pdbx_seq_one_letter_code
_entity_poly.pdbx_strand_id
1 'polypeptide(L)'
;MILARVNDQLTADSTKLYIFPRNKEVDEHNKHLLETLCSDIIKIEAADIIHSRSGQTKRKKVPFAKDSLALKPLIEVAVNARVMLTTNLNVSDGLSNGVMGTVVKIDQDTKPLNQPQFIWVHFDNPQIGANTRQQTVRPENIHTNSVRLTPHVELFEHQSVKVARYQYPLKLAWACTVHKTQGKTVTDAVVSLKHVFAPGIGYVALSRATKLSGLQLLSFDKTDEANLYCDIKVDSAMSVMKALKPDTLPILRPLQKTLTIVCHNIQSLPAHFKDLTSNPEMAVADIVAITESWLHSHVPSAKYSIPGFRLIRCDRQNDTSRGGVAVYIRNTLKVTEVKNNRVSETGFESITITINGYYMSFIYRSPSIVGPTFNRKIQEILSQNKQPIKPSILLGDFNTDLSKAPTTSVCLPSLQYHKQMIASPTFRGVKGYTSLLDHIYVQNVSTIETGTLCTYYSDHDPVYAIIPINA
;
A
#
# COMPACT_ATOMS: atom_id res chain seq x y z
N MET A 1 2.61 15.13 27.40
CA MET A 1 1.52 14.45 26.65
C MET A 1 1.15 13.21 27.44
N ILE A 2 0.03 13.22 28.15
CA ILE A 2 -0.30 12.16 29.13
C ILE A 2 -0.80 10.95 28.34
N LEU A 3 -0.02 9.85 28.34
CA LEU A 3 -0.52 8.52 28.00
C LEU A 3 -1.71 8.21 28.91
N ALA A 4 -2.87 7.87 28.36
CA ALA A 4 -4.02 7.47 29.16
C ALA A 4 -3.65 6.23 29.98
N ARG A 5 -3.55 6.40 31.30
CA ARG A 5 -3.29 5.32 32.24
C ARG A 5 -4.61 4.63 32.55
N VAL A 6 -4.66 3.32 32.33
CA VAL A 6 -5.80 2.50 32.75
C VAL A 6 -5.41 1.86 34.08
N ASN A 7 -6.28 1.97 35.09
CA ASN A 7 -6.06 1.34 36.40
C ASN A 7 -5.99 -0.20 36.25
N ASP A 8 -5.33 -0.87 37.20
CA ASP A 8 -5.17 -2.34 37.27
C ASP A 8 -6.49 -3.15 37.23
N GLN A 9 -7.65 -2.49 37.33
CA GLN A 9 -8.91 -3.15 37.07
C GLN A 9 -9.00 -3.43 35.57
N LEU A 10 -8.88 -4.70 35.21
CA LEU A 10 -9.10 -5.26 33.88
C LEU A 10 -10.41 -4.74 33.30
N THR A 11 -10.39 -3.56 32.67
CA THR A 11 -11.54 -3.02 31.97
C THR A 11 -11.82 -3.98 30.83
N ALA A 12 -13.00 -4.61 30.82
CA ALA A 12 -13.40 -5.60 29.83
C ALA A 12 -13.71 -4.95 28.47
N ASP A 13 -12.77 -4.16 27.95
CA ASP A 13 -12.85 -3.55 26.64
C ASP A 13 -12.47 -4.59 25.58
N SER A 14 -13.48 -5.26 25.04
CA SER A 14 -13.34 -6.32 24.04
C SER A 14 -12.86 -5.82 22.68
N THR A 15 -12.76 -4.50 22.48
CA THR A 15 -12.43 -3.89 21.18
C THR A 15 -10.93 -3.70 20.97
N LYS A 16 -10.14 -3.74 22.03
CA LYS A 16 -8.69 -3.49 21.98
C LYS A 16 -7.88 -4.77 22.08
N LEU A 17 -6.71 -4.76 21.42
CA LEU A 17 -5.74 -5.83 21.59
C LEU A 17 -4.87 -5.57 22.81
N TYR A 18 -4.86 -6.53 23.74
CA TYR A 18 -3.98 -6.50 24.89
C TYR A 18 -2.63 -7.18 24.57
N ILE A 19 -1.53 -6.55 24.94
CA ILE A 19 -0.18 -7.01 24.63
C ILE A 19 0.61 -7.18 25.91
N PHE A 20 1.09 -8.39 26.16
CA PHE A 20 1.87 -8.75 27.35
C PHE A 20 3.22 -9.37 26.99
N PRO A 21 4.26 -9.26 27.84
CA PRO A 21 5.55 -9.89 27.55
C PRO A 21 5.53 -11.42 27.58
N ARG A 22 4.82 -12.08 28.51
CA ARG A 22 4.84 -13.55 28.70
C ARG A 22 3.46 -14.18 28.47
N ASN A 23 3.45 -15.49 28.19
CA ASN A 23 2.20 -16.23 27.90
C ASN A 23 1.29 -16.35 29.13
N LYS A 24 1.86 -16.40 30.35
CA LYS A 24 1.07 -16.57 31.58
C LYS A 24 0.02 -15.46 31.71
N GLU A 25 0.44 -14.20 31.58
CA GLU A 25 -0.46 -13.03 31.66
C GLU A 25 -1.44 -13.00 30.48
N VAL A 26 -1.00 -13.43 29.29
CA VAL A 26 -1.90 -13.57 28.12
C VAL A 26 -3.01 -14.57 28.40
N ASP A 27 -2.67 -15.73 28.94
CA ASP A 27 -3.62 -16.82 29.20
C ASP A 27 -4.58 -16.44 30.34
N GLU A 28 -4.06 -15.83 31.42
CA GLU A 28 -4.87 -15.31 32.54
C GLU A 28 -5.85 -14.22 32.07
N HIS A 29 -5.38 -13.25 31.28
CA HIS A 29 -6.21 -12.17 30.76
C HIS A 29 -7.28 -12.68 29.78
N ASN A 30 -6.90 -13.56 28.85
CA ASN A 30 -7.84 -14.15 27.90
C ASN A 30 -8.91 -14.99 28.62
N LYS A 31 -8.53 -15.75 29.65
CA LYS A 31 -9.47 -16.52 30.46
C LYS A 31 -10.45 -15.62 31.19
N HIS A 32 -9.95 -14.57 31.84
CA HIS A 32 -10.78 -13.59 32.53
C HIS A 32 -11.80 -12.94 31.58
N LEU A 33 -11.39 -12.54 30.37
CA LEU A 33 -12.29 -11.96 29.38
C LEU A 33 -13.29 -12.98 28.83
N LEU A 34 -12.89 -14.24 28.64
CA LEU A 34 -13.82 -15.30 28.24
C LEU A 34 -14.93 -15.48 29.29
N GLU A 35 -14.56 -15.56 30.57
CA GLU A 35 -15.49 -15.73 31.70
C GLU A 35 -16.38 -14.49 31.94
N THR A 36 -15.88 -13.30 31.60
CA THR A 36 -16.60 -12.03 31.82
C THR A 36 -17.53 -11.68 30.65
N LEU A 37 -17.11 -11.93 29.41
CA LEU A 37 -17.79 -11.45 28.20
C LEU A 37 -18.66 -12.51 27.52
N CYS A 38 -18.43 -13.79 27.80
CA CYS A 38 -19.14 -14.88 27.13
C CYS A 38 -19.95 -15.72 28.11
N SER A 39 -21.14 -16.12 27.69
CA SER A 39 -21.92 -17.20 28.31
C SER A 39 -21.61 -18.53 27.64
N ASP A 40 -22.05 -19.63 28.26
CA ASP A 40 -22.08 -20.97 27.64
C ASP A 40 -20.69 -21.46 27.15
N ILE A 41 -19.67 -21.28 27.99
CA ILE A 41 -18.29 -21.69 27.67
C ILE A 41 -18.22 -23.20 27.49
N ILE A 42 -17.72 -23.62 26.33
CA ILE A 42 -17.53 -25.03 25.98
C ILE A 42 -16.06 -25.39 26.14
N LYS A 43 -15.82 -26.53 26.79
CA LYS A 43 -14.50 -27.13 26.94
C LYS A 43 -14.34 -28.24 25.91
N ILE A 44 -13.39 -28.09 24.99
CA ILE A 44 -13.14 -29.05 23.91
C ILE A 44 -11.80 -29.75 24.18
N GLU A 45 -11.88 -30.96 24.71
CA GLU A 45 -10.71 -31.83 24.85
C GLU A 45 -10.25 -32.34 23.48
N ALA A 46 -8.93 -32.39 23.27
CA ALA A 46 -8.36 -32.97 22.06
C ALA A 46 -8.72 -34.47 21.94
N ALA A 47 -8.75 -35.02 20.73
CA ALA A 47 -8.85 -36.47 20.54
C ALA A 47 -7.48 -37.01 20.12
N ASP A 48 -6.77 -37.63 21.07
CA ASP A 48 -5.46 -38.25 20.83
C ASP A 48 -5.65 -39.72 20.44
N ILE A 49 -5.32 -40.05 19.20
CA ILE A 49 -5.35 -41.42 18.65
C ILE A 49 -3.94 -41.99 18.66
N ILE A 50 -3.75 -43.06 19.42
CA ILE A 50 -2.49 -43.77 19.54
C ILE A 50 -2.41 -44.84 18.44
N HIS A 51 -1.33 -44.82 17.67
CA HIS A 51 -1.02 -45.85 16.67
C HIS A 51 -0.04 -46.86 17.25
N SER A 52 -0.49 -48.11 17.42
CA SER A 52 0.38 -49.20 17.86
C SER A 52 1.31 -49.66 16.72
N ARG A 53 2.41 -50.34 17.08
CA ARG A 53 3.29 -51.00 16.11
C ARG A 53 2.59 -52.13 15.35
N SER A 54 1.50 -52.69 15.89
CA SER A 54 0.67 -53.72 15.28
C SER A 54 -0.41 -53.18 14.33
N GLY A 55 -0.45 -51.86 14.08
CA GLY A 55 -1.43 -51.22 13.18
C GLY A 55 -2.80 -50.95 13.81
N GLN A 56 -3.00 -51.31 15.08
CA GLN A 56 -4.23 -50.98 15.82
C GLN A 56 -4.21 -49.52 16.27
N THR A 57 -5.38 -48.87 16.20
CA THR A 57 -5.55 -47.50 16.70
C THR A 57 -6.42 -47.51 17.94
N LYS A 58 -6.04 -46.71 18.94
CA LYS A 58 -6.82 -46.56 20.17
C LYS A 58 -6.89 -45.09 20.56
N ARG A 59 -8.12 -44.58 20.73
CA ARG A 59 -8.33 -43.26 21.32
C ARG A 59 -7.97 -43.29 22.80
N LYS A 60 -7.14 -42.36 23.24
CA LYS A 60 -6.84 -42.15 24.66
C LYS A 60 -8.02 -41.45 25.34
N LYS A 61 -8.38 -41.89 26.56
CA LYS A 61 -9.49 -41.29 27.32
C LYS A 61 -9.25 -39.82 27.68
N VAL A 62 -8.02 -39.50 28.09
CA VAL A 62 -7.57 -38.14 28.43
C VAL A 62 -6.39 -37.79 27.51
N PRO A 63 -6.39 -36.61 26.87
CA PRO A 63 -5.30 -36.19 26.00
C PRO A 63 -3.94 -36.17 26.71
N PHE A 64 -2.85 -36.29 25.96
CA PHE A 64 -1.51 -36.05 26.50
C PHE A 64 -1.36 -34.57 26.88
N ALA A 65 -0.88 -34.28 28.09
CA ALA A 65 -0.58 -32.93 28.57
C ALA A 65 0.68 -32.37 27.88
N LYS A 66 0.58 -32.11 26.57
CA LYS A 66 1.67 -31.62 25.72
C LYS A 66 1.26 -30.29 25.10
N ASP A 67 1.57 -29.21 25.83
CA ASP A 67 1.22 -27.83 25.44
C ASP A 67 2.21 -27.17 24.47
N SER A 68 3.36 -27.81 24.22
CA SER A 68 4.36 -27.35 23.25
C SER A 68 3.91 -27.50 21.79
N LEU A 69 2.84 -28.25 21.54
CA LEU A 69 2.24 -28.43 20.23
C LEU A 69 1.39 -27.22 19.82
N ALA A 70 1.14 -27.08 18.50
CA ALA A 70 0.27 -26.03 17.99
C ALA A 70 -1.20 -26.27 18.35
N LEU A 71 -1.59 -27.55 18.40
CA LEU A 71 -2.90 -28.03 18.84
C LEU A 71 -2.91 -28.35 20.34
N LYS A 72 -3.68 -27.56 21.08
CA LYS A 72 -3.76 -27.63 22.55
C LYS A 72 -4.54 -28.86 23.03
N PRO A 73 -4.16 -29.46 24.17
CA PRO A 73 -4.88 -30.60 24.73
C PRO A 73 -6.31 -30.23 25.16
N LEU A 74 -6.55 -28.97 25.51
CA LEU A 74 -7.85 -28.41 25.89
C LEU A 74 -7.99 -27.01 25.30
N ILE A 75 -9.16 -26.70 24.74
CA ILE A 75 -9.53 -25.35 24.33
C ILE A 75 -10.84 -24.99 25.03
N GLU A 76 -10.88 -23.81 25.65
CA GLU A 76 -12.11 -23.21 26.17
C GLU A 76 -12.55 -22.13 25.17
N VAL A 77 -13.79 -22.23 24.68
CA VAL A 77 -14.32 -21.35 23.64
C VAL A 77 -15.82 -21.15 23.80
N ALA A 78 -16.32 -20.00 23.40
CA ALA A 78 -17.73 -19.64 23.44
C ALA A 78 -18.10 -18.83 22.19
N VAL A 79 -19.40 -18.65 21.93
CA VAL A 79 -19.87 -17.64 20.98
C VAL A 79 -19.43 -16.25 21.48
N ASN A 80 -19.03 -15.37 20.56
CA ASN A 80 -18.39 -14.07 20.81
C ASN A 80 -16.95 -14.14 21.33
N ALA A 81 -16.38 -15.33 21.52
CA ALA A 81 -14.98 -15.45 21.93
C ALA A 81 -14.04 -14.94 20.84
N ARG A 82 -13.04 -14.15 21.23
CA ARG A 82 -11.97 -13.69 20.35
C ARG A 82 -10.92 -14.76 20.22
N VAL A 83 -10.63 -15.17 18.99
CA VAL A 83 -9.75 -16.31 18.70
C VAL A 83 -8.71 -15.99 17.63
N MET A 84 -7.63 -16.75 17.65
CA MET A 84 -6.54 -16.69 16.68
C MET A 84 -6.24 -18.10 16.15
N LEU A 85 -5.97 -18.21 14.85
CA LEU A 85 -5.48 -19.45 14.27
C LEU A 85 -4.06 -19.77 14.75
N THR A 86 -3.82 -21.01 15.16
CA THR A 86 -2.50 -21.47 15.64
C THR A 86 -1.69 -22.20 14.57
N THR A 87 -2.31 -22.59 13.46
CA THR A 87 -1.68 -23.32 12.35
C THR A 87 -2.05 -22.70 11.00
N ASN A 88 -1.29 -23.06 9.96
CA ASN A 88 -1.61 -22.71 8.58
C ASN A 88 -2.61 -23.72 8.03
N LEU A 89 -3.80 -23.26 7.63
CA LEU A 89 -4.83 -24.11 7.04
C LEU A 89 -4.83 -23.97 5.52
N ASN A 90 -4.88 -22.74 5.03
CA ASN A 90 -4.81 -22.42 3.61
C ASN A 90 -4.15 -21.05 3.41
N VAL A 91 -2.84 -21.06 3.18
CA VAL A 91 -2.05 -19.83 3.07
C VAL A 91 -2.45 -19.00 1.84
N SER A 92 -2.83 -19.64 0.72
CA SER A 92 -3.26 -18.91 -0.48
C SER A 92 -4.61 -18.22 -0.32
N ASP A 93 -5.46 -18.69 0.59
CA ASP A 93 -6.73 -18.07 0.99
C ASP A 93 -6.60 -17.22 2.27
N GLY A 94 -5.37 -16.93 2.71
CA GLY A 94 -5.09 -16.09 3.88
C GLY A 94 -5.36 -16.73 5.24
N LEU A 95 -5.76 -18.00 5.31
CA LEU A 95 -5.97 -18.76 6.55
C LEU A 95 -4.64 -19.27 7.10
N SER A 96 -3.83 -18.36 7.65
CA SER A 96 -2.50 -18.62 8.19
C SER A 96 -2.43 -18.45 9.71
N ASN A 97 -1.35 -18.95 10.31
CA ASN A 97 -1.09 -18.80 11.75
C ASN A 97 -1.04 -17.31 12.14
N GLY A 98 -1.80 -16.95 13.17
CA GLY A 98 -1.80 -15.61 13.73
C GLY A 98 -2.88 -14.68 13.20
N VAL A 99 -3.76 -15.13 12.30
CA VAL A 99 -4.97 -14.38 11.93
C VAL A 99 -6.00 -14.46 13.04
N MET A 100 -6.68 -13.34 13.29
CA MET A 100 -7.63 -13.16 14.39
C MET A 100 -9.06 -13.07 13.87
N GLY A 101 -10.00 -13.51 14.69
CA GLY A 101 -11.42 -13.45 14.40
C GLY A 101 -12.27 -13.66 15.65
N THR A 102 -13.58 -13.66 15.45
CA THR A 102 -14.57 -13.85 16.52
C THR A 102 -15.42 -15.08 16.21
N VAL A 103 -15.62 -15.94 17.19
CA VAL A 103 -16.50 -17.11 17.07
C VAL A 103 -17.95 -16.65 16.98
N VAL A 104 -18.66 -17.08 15.94
CA VAL A 104 -20.07 -16.70 15.73
C VAL A 104 -21.05 -17.84 16.01
N LYS A 105 -20.59 -19.10 15.90
CA LYS A 105 -21.42 -20.28 16.15
C LYS A 105 -20.54 -21.51 16.42
N ILE A 106 -21.02 -22.39 17.29
CA ILE A 106 -20.44 -23.71 17.54
C ILE A 106 -21.55 -24.73 17.29
N ASP A 107 -21.34 -25.66 16.35
CA ASP A 107 -22.31 -26.71 16.05
C ASP A 107 -22.11 -27.90 17.01
N GLN A 108 -23.11 -28.15 17.85
CA GLN A 108 -23.04 -29.12 18.96
C GLN A 108 -23.16 -30.60 18.54
N ASP A 109 -23.19 -30.94 17.25
CA ASP A 109 -23.11 -32.36 16.87
C ASP A 109 -21.71 -32.89 17.22
N THR A 110 -21.64 -33.79 18.21
CA THR A 110 -20.38 -34.19 18.82
C THR A 110 -19.78 -35.46 18.26
N LYS A 111 -20.44 -36.16 17.32
CA LYS A 111 -19.95 -37.46 16.83
C LYS A 111 -19.03 -37.30 15.59
N PRO A 112 -17.99 -38.14 15.42
CA PRO A 112 -17.56 -39.26 16.26
C PRO A 112 -16.51 -38.91 17.34
N LEU A 113 -15.99 -37.67 17.37
CA LEU A 113 -14.84 -37.29 18.22
C LEU A 113 -15.23 -36.78 19.61
N ASN A 114 -16.50 -36.79 20.02
CA ASN A 114 -16.99 -36.08 21.21
C ASN A 114 -16.54 -34.61 21.26
N GLN A 115 -16.44 -33.99 20.08
CA GLN A 115 -16.06 -32.60 19.87
C GLN A 115 -17.10 -31.98 18.93
N PRO A 116 -17.38 -30.67 19.03
CA PRO A 116 -18.22 -29.98 18.04
C PRO A 116 -17.82 -30.35 16.61
N GLN A 117 -18.80 -30.44 15.72
CA GLN A 117 -18.53 -30.76 14.33
C GLN A 117 -17.86 -29.58 13.63
N PHE A 118 -18.38 -28.37 13.88
CA PHE A 118 -17.90 -27.13 13.27
C PHE A 118 -17.83 -25.99 14.27
N ILE A 119 -16.81 -25.14 14.09
CA ILE A 119 -16.75 -23.82 14.71
C ILE A 119 -16.73 -22.79 13.58
N TRP A 120 -17.66 -21.84 13.63
CA TRP A 120 -17.75 -20.76 12.66
C TRP A 120 -17.04 -19.53 13.21
N VAL A 121 -16.05 -19.01 12.47
CA VAL A 121 -15.25 -17.86 12.87
C VAL A 121 -15.39 -16.75 11.83
N HIS A 122 -15.72 -15.54 12.28
CA HIS A 122 -15.65 -14.32 11.49
C HIS A 122 -14.25 -13.71 11.65
N PHE A 123 -13.41 -13.79 10.62
CA PHE A 123 -12.07 -13.18 10.64
C PHE A 123 -12.15 -11.68 10.39
N ASP A 124 -11.22 -10.93 10.99
CA ASP A 124 -11.22 -9.45 10.94
C ASP A 124 -11.05 -8.88 9.55
N ASN A 125 -10.21 -9.52 8.74
CA ASN A 125 -10.05 -9.17 7.35
C ASN A 125 -11.05 -9.99 6.52
N PRO A 126 -12.02 -9.34 5.84
CA PRO A 126 -13.05 -10.05 5.07
C PRO A 126 -12.46 -10.84 3.88
N GLN A 127 -11.24 -10.55 3.45
CA GLN A 127 -10.57 -11.30 2.38
C GLN A 127 -10.08 -12.69 2.84
N ILE A 128 -9.89 -12.90 4.15
CA ILE A 128 -9.41 -14.18 4.68
C ILE A 128 -10.50 -15.23 4.55
N GLY A 129 -10.16 -16.38 3.97
CA GLY A 129 -11.08 -17.51 3.80
C GLY A 129 -12.13 -17.29 2.71
N ALA A 130 -11.95 -16.32 1.81
CA ALA A 130 -12.96 -15.95 0.81
C ALA A 130 -13.30 -17.10 -0.14
N ASN A 131 -12.29 -17.86 -0.59
CA ASN A 131 -12.51 -19.02 -1.44
C ASN A 131 -13.14 -20.17 -0.64
N THR A 132 -12.67 -20.39 0.59
CA THR A 132 -13.20 -21.41 1.51
C THR A 132 -14.70 -21.18 1.76
N ARG A 133 -15.15 -19.93 1.92
CA ARG A 133 -16.57 -19.59 2.11
C ARG A 133 -17.46 -19.99 0.93
N GLN A 134 -16.97 -19.86 -0.30
CA GLN A 134 -17.75 -20.22 -1.50
C GLN A 134 -18.01 -21.73 -1.61
N GLN A 135 -17.14 -22.54 -0.99
CA GLN A 135 -17.22 -24.01 -1.03
C GLN A 135 -18.03 -24.60 0.13
N THR A 136 -18.46 -23.77 1.09
CA THR A 136 -19.17 -24.22 2.29
C THR A 136 -20.67 -23.94 2.19
N VAL A 137 -21.49 -24.98 2.33
CA VAL A 137 -22.95 -24.82 2.54
C VAL A 137 -23.16 -24.16 3.89
N ARG A 138 -23.86 -23.01 3.87
CA ARG A 138 -24.01 -22.13 5.02
C ARG A 138 -25.45 -22.22 5.58
N PRO A 139 -25.64 -22.37 6.90
CA PRO A 139 -26.96 -22.21 7.51
C PRO A 139 -27.48 -20.77 7.39
N GLU A 140 -28.79 -20.59 7.22
CA GLU A 140 -29.43 -19.28 6.96
C GLU A 140 -29.12 -18.21 8.03
N ASN A 141 -28.83 -18.61 9.27
CA ASN A 141 -28.69 -17.71 10.42
C ASN A 141 -27.24 -17.34 10.80
N ILE A 142 -26.27 -17.46 9.88
CA ILE A 142 -24.86 -17.11 10.18
C ILE A 142 -24.40 -15.94 9.28
N HIS A 143 -23.65 -14.99 9.85
CA HIS A 143 -23.12 -13.80 9.15
C HIS A 143 -22.20 -14.09 7.94
N THR A 144 -22.57 -13.69 6.72
CA THR A 144 -21.95 -14.00 5.41
C THR A 144 -20.41 -14.11 5.32
N ASN A 145 -19.65 -13.39 6.14
CA ASN A 145 -18.18 -13.45 6.20
C ASN A 145 -17.56 -14.53 7.13
N SER A 146 -18.35 -15.43 7.73
CA SER A 146 -17.78 -16.50 8.59
C SER A 146 -17.22 -17.68 7.80
N VAL A 147 -16.11 -18.22 8.28
CA VAL A 147 -15.43 -19.42 7.77
C VAL A 147 -15.73 -20.61 8.70
N ARG A 148 -16.04 -21.76 8.11
CA ARG A 148 -16.26 -23.02 8.83
C ARG A 148 -14.94 -23.71 9.12
N LEU A 149 -14.64 -23.95 10.40
CA LEU A 149 -13.47 -24.70 10.84
C LEU A 149 -13.87 -26.11 11.31
N THR A 150 -12.96 -27.06 11.13
CA THR A 150 -13.04 -28.45 11.62
C THR A 150 -11.79 -28.77 12.45
N PRO A 151 -11.82 -29.82 13.29
CA PRO A 151 -10.61 -30.28 13.96
C PRO A 151 -9.50 -30.59 12.95
N HIS A 152 -8.30 -30.05 13.19
CA HIS A 152 -7.10 -30.36 12.43
C HIS A 152 -6.31 -31.47 13.12
N VAL A 153 -5.46 -32.16 12.37
CA VAL A 153 -4.57 -33.21 12.91
C VAL A 153 -3.13 -32.71 13.07
N GLU A 154 -2.51 -33.00 14.20
CA GLU A 154 -1.07 -32.83 14.42
C GLU A 154 -0.46 -34.15 14.88
N LEU A 155 0.59 -34.62 14.21
CA LEU A 155 1.26 -35.87 14.53
C LEU A 155 2.46 -35.61 15.45
N PHE A 156 2.59 -36.41 16.50
CA PHE A 156 3.75 -36.35 17.39
C PHE A 156 4.12 -37.71 17.97
N GLU A 157 5.34 -37.81 18.47
CA GLU A 157 5.81 -38.98 19.22
C GLU A 157 5.80 -38.68 20.72
N HIS A 158 5.38 -39.68 21.51
CA HIS A 158 5.46 -39.67 22.96
C HIS A 158 5.87 -41.05 23.45
N GLN A 159 7.02 -41.13 24.14
CA GLN A 159 7.57 -42.39 24.66
C GLN A 159 7.61 -43.51 23.60
N SER A 160 8.13 -43.21 22.40
CA SER A 160 8.25 -44.16 21.27
C SER A 160 6.94 -44.67 20.66
N VAL A 161 5.83 -43.95 20.92
CA VAL A 161 4.52 -44.21 20.34
C VAL A 161 4.09 -43.03 19.47
N LYS A 162 3.61 -43.32 18.25
CA LYS A 162 3.07 -42.33 17.33
C LYS A 162 1.64 -41.97 17.71
N VAL A 163 1.35 -40.68 17.82
CA VAL A 163 0.05 -40.14 18.23
C VAL A 163 -0.43 -39.12 17.21
N ALA A 164 -1.70 -39.21 16.83
CA ALA A 164 -2.41 -38.21 16.06
C ALA A 164 -3.37 -37.43 16.97
N ARG A 165 -3.14 -36.12 17.12
CA ARG A 165 -4.00 -35.22 17.89
C ARG A 165 -5.00 -34.53 16.97
N TYR A 166 -6.28 -34.70 17.24
CA TYR A 166 -7.36 -33.97 16.58
C TYR A 166 -7.89 -32.86 17.48
N GLN A 167 -7.77 -31.61 17.04
CA GLN A 167 -8.22 -30.43 17.78
C GLN A 167 -8.40 -29.23 16.85
N TYR A 168 -9.24 -28.29 17.23
CA TYR A 168 -9.34 -27.01 16.55
C TYR A 168 -8.03 -26.21 16.62
N PRO A 169 -7.56 -25.62 15.51
CA PRO A 169 -6.34 -24.82 15.47
C PRO A 169 -6.60 -23.40 16.00
N LEU A 170 -7.20 -23.29 17.20
CA LEU A 170 -7.64 -22.03 17.79
C LEU A 170 -7.02 -21.82 19.17
N LYS A 171 -6.82 -20.55 19.51
CA LYS A 171 -6.58 -20.09 20.88
C LYS A 171 -7.27 -18.76 21.10
N LEU A 172 -7.54 -18.41 22.36
CA LEU A 172 -8.09 -17.10 22.71
C LEU A 172 -7.11 -15.98 22.33
N ALA A 173 -7.64 -14.81 21.96
CA ALA A 173 -6.86 -13.76 21.30
C ALA A 173 -7.32 -12.32 21.61
N TRP A 174 -7.97 -12.07 22.75
CA TRP A 174 -8.08 -10.69 23.26
C TRP A 174 -6.72 -10.16 23.70
N ALA A 175 -5.89 -11.04 24.24
CA ALA A 175 -4.50 -10.80 24.58
C ALA A 175 -3.54 -11.61 23.72
N CYS A 176 -2.37 -11.06 23.43
CA CYS A 176 -1.26 -11.70 22.74
C CYS A 176 0.09 -11.34 23.35
N THR A 177 1.10 -12.18 23.11
CA THR A 177 2.46 -11.85 23.51
C THR A 177 3.09 -10.85 22.56
N VAL A 178 4.02 -10.02 23.07
CA VAL A 178 4.80 -9.08 22.25
C VAL A 178 5.37 -9.77 20.99
N HIS A 179 5.99 -10.94 21.16
CA HIS A 179 6.54 -11.76 20.08
C HIS A 179 5.53 -12.11 18.99
N LYS A 180 4.26 -12.38 19.35
CA LYS A 180 3.18 -12.69 18.40
C LYS A 180 2.62 -11.44 17.71
N THR A 181 2.93 -10.25 18.21
CA THR A 181 2.55 -8.97 17.61
C THR A 181 3.65 -8.35 16.76
N GLN A 182 4.88 -8.89 16.78
CA GLN A 182 5.99 -8.38 16.00
C GLN A 182 5.66 -8.39 14.50
N GLY A 183 5.84 -7.24 13.84
CA GLY A 183 5.47 -7.03 12.44
C GLY A 183 3.98 -6.72 12.19
N LYS A 184 3.12 -6.76 13.21
CA LYS A 184 1.71 -6.33 13.10
C LYS A 184 1.55 -4.86 13.42
N THR A 185 0.56 -4.24 12.81
CA THR A 185 0.11 -2.86 13.05
C THR A 185 -1.31 -2.91 13.58
N VAL A 186 -1.58 -2.19 14.67
CA VAL A 186 -2.90 -2.11 15.30
C VAL A 186 -3.30 -0.64 15.50
N THR A 187 -4.60 -0.35 15.38
CA THR A 187 -5.12 1.00 15.64
C THR A 187 -5.10 1.30 17.13
N ASP A 188 -5.58 0.34 17.93
CA ASP A 188 -5.76 0.48 19.37
C ASP A 188 -5.13 -0.70 20.10
N ALA A 189 -4.23 -0.40 21.03
CA ALA A 189 -3.48 -1.38 21.81
C ALA A 189 -3.41 -0.99 23.27
N VAL A 190 -3.55 -1.99 24.13
CA VAL A 190 -3.33 -1.89 25.57
C VAL A 190 -2.08 -2.70 25.91
N VAL A 191 -1.00 -2.03 26.32
CA VAL A 191 0.31 -2.64 26.50
C VAL A 191 0.67 -2.72 27.98
N SER A 192 1.10 -3.89 28.42
CA SER A 192 1.77 -4.08 29.71
C SER A 192 3.29 -4.08 29.53
N LEU A 193 3.98 -3.29 30.34
CA LEU A 193 5.45 -3.29 30.42
C LEU A 193 5.98 -4.07 31.63
N LYS A 194 5.09 -4.67 32.44
CA LYS A 194 5.49 -5.52 33.55
C LYS A 194 6.14 -6.81 33.05
N HIS A 195 7.16 -7.28 33.77
CA HIS A 195 7.85 -8.55 33.51
C HIS A 195 8.53 -8.68 32.12
N VAL A 196 8.87 -7.55 31.49
CA VAL A 196 9.80 -7.51 30.36
C VAL A 196 11.11 -8.19 30.78
N PHE A 197 11.63 -9.06 29.91
CA PHE A 197 12.75 -9.95 30.26
C PHE A 197 13.91 -9.92 29.25
N ALA A 198 13.79 -9.14 28.19
CA ALA A 198 14.82 -9.00 27.17
C ALA A 198 14.80 -7.58 26.55
N PRO A 199 15.96 -7.08 26.10
CA PRO A 199 16.06 -5.76 25.47
C PRO A 199 15.16 -5.66 24.23
N GLY A 200 14.61 -4.48 24.00
CA GLY A 200 13.76 -4.21 22.84
C GLY A 200 12.31 -4.73 22.91
N ILE A 201 11.96 -5.64 23.84
CA ILE A 201 10.57 -6.13 23.98
C ILE A 201 9.60 -4.97 24.23
N GLY A 202 9.94 -4.05 25.14
CA GLY A 202 9.10 -2.88 25.42
C GLY A 202 8.91 -1.99 24.19
N TYR A 203 9.99 -1.72 23.44
CA TYR A 203 9.92 -0.98 22.18
C TYR A 203 9.03 -1.68 21.14
N VAL A 204 9.17 -3.00 20.98
CA VAL A 204 8.34 -3.78 20.04
C VAL A 204 6.86 -3.66 20.43
N ALA A 205 6.53 -3.74 21.72
CA ALA A 205 5.16 -3.64 22.21
C ALA A 205 4.54 -2.26 21.92
N LEU A 206 5.27 -1.18 22.21
CA LEU A 206 4.80 0.20 22.01
C LEU A 206 4.68 0.58 20.53
N SER A 207 5.60 0.09 19.69
CA SER A 207 5.63 0.38 18.25
C SER A 207 4.52 -0.28 17.43
N ARG A 208 3.61 -1.05 18.06
CA ARG A 208 2.48 -1.69 17.35
C ARG A 208 1.37 -0.69 17.03
N ALA A 209 1.18 0.33 17.85
CA ALA A 209 0.12 1.33 17.69
C ALA A 209 0.52 2.38 16.64
N THR A 210 -0.42 2.74 15.76
CA THR A 210 -0.19 3.73 14.69
C THR A 210 -0.18 5.17 15.17
N LYS A 211 -0.87 5.47 16.27
CA LYS A 211 -1.03 6.80 16.84
C LYS A 211 -0.97 6.70 18.36
N LEU A 212 -0.46 7.74 19.02
CA LEU A 212 -0.41 7.78 20.48
C LEU A 212 -1.81 7.70 21.11
N SER A 213 -2.84 8.26 20.47
CA SER A 213 -4.23 8.22 20.95
C SER A 213 -4.80 6.81 21.06
N GLY A 214 -4.29 5.86 20.27
CA GLY A 214 -4.68 4.46 20.31
C GLY A 214 -3.79 3.60 21.22
N LEU A 215 -2.81 4.19 21.91
CA LEU A 215 -1.90 3.46 22.80
C LEU A 215 -2.24 3.72 24.27
N GLN A 216 -2.55 2.65 25.00
CA GLN A 216 -2.80 2.69 26.44
C GLN A 216 -1.79 1.81 27.16
N LEU A 217 -1.32 2.25 28.34
CA LEU A 217 -0.42 1.46 29.17
C LEU A 217 -1.18 0.92 30.38
N LEU A 218 -1.03 -0.37 30.64
CA LEU A 218 -1.48 -1.01 31.88
C LEU A 218 -0.48 -0.70 32.98
N SER A 219 -0.97 0.01 34.00
CA SER A 219 -0.33 0.08 35.31
C SER A 219 1.14 0.50 35.26
N PHE A 220 1.42 1.52 34.44
CA PHE A 220 2.75 2.08 34.25
C PHE A 220 3.20 2.86 35.48
N ASP A 221 4.23 2.36 36.15
CA ASP A 221 4.91 3.05 37.24
C ASP A 221 6.34 3.49 36.84
N LYS A 222 7.03 4.22 37.73
CA LYS A 222 8.41 4.69 37.47
C LYS A 222 9.41 3.54 37.31
N THR A 223 9.11 2.35 37.83
CA THR A 223 10.01 1.18 37.71
C THR A 223 9.89 0.54 36.32
N ASP A 224 8.76 0.71 35.64
CA ASP A 224 8.57 0.25 34.25
C ASP A 224 9.41 1.02 33.23
N GLU A 225 9.91 2.21 33.55
CA GLU A 225 10.86 2.93 32.68
C GLU A 225 12.14 2.13 32.47
N ALA A 226 12.59 1.37 33.48
CA ALA A 226 13.76 0.50 33.37
C ALA A 226 13.55 -0.67 32.39
N ASN A 227 12.30 -1.00 32.05
CA ASN A 227 11.96 -2.05 31.09
C ASN A 227 12.09 -1.58 29.62
N LEU A 228 12.39 -0.30 29.38
CA LEU A 228 12.65 0.27 28.06
C LEU A 228 14.15 0.42 27.81
N TYR A 229 14.80 -0.68 27.50
CA TYR A 229 16.26 -0.71 27.27
C TYR A 229 16.63 -1.40 25.96
N CYS A 230 17.79 -1.00 25.42
CA CYS A 230 18.39 -1.54 24.21
C CYS A 230 19.58 -2.43 24.55
N ASP A 231 19.88 -3.41 23.68
CA ASP A 231 21.12 -4.16 23.77
C ASP A 231 22.30 -3.29 23.32
N ILE A 232 23.35 -3.24 24.13
CA ILE A 232 24.54 -2.41 23.85
C ILE A 232 25.21 -2.73 22.51
N LYS A 233 25.14 -3.99 22.05
CA LYS A 233 25.68 -4.40 20.75
C LYS A 233 24.87 -3.80 19.60
N VAL A 234 23.54 -3.72 19.76
CA VAL A 234 22.66 -3.10 18.77
C VAL A 234 22.91 -1.61 18.71
N ASP A 235 23.01 -0.94 19.87
CA ASP A 235 23.32 0.49 19.94
C ASP A 235 24.68 0.81 19.29
N SER A 236 25.70 0.01 19.61
CA SER A 236 27.03 0.13 19.00
C SER A 236 26.96 -0.08 17.48
N ALA A 237 26.25 -1.10 17.00
CA ALA A 237 26.09 -1.39 15.57
C ALA A 237 25.35 -0.27 14.83
N MET A 238 24.32 0.32 15.45
CA MET A 238 23.59 1.45 14.88
C MET A 238 24.47 2.70 14.76
N SER A 239 25.38 2.94 15.72
CA SER A 239 26.28 4.10 15.68
C SER A 239 27.31 4.03 14.54
N VAL A 240 27.73 2.82 14.15
CA VAL A 240 28.68 2.60 13.05
C VAL A 240 28.01 2.36 11.70
N MET A 241 26.69 2.19 11.67
CA MET A 241 25.95 1.99 10.43
C MET A 241 26.05 3.25 9.57
N LYS A 242 26.70 3.13 8.41
CA LYS A 242 26.86 4.25 7.48
C LYS A 242 25.48 4.73 7.04
N ALA A 243 25.16 5.98 7.35
CA ALA A 243 23.98 6.62 6.82
C ALA A 243 23.99 6.52 5.29
N LEU A 244 22.89 6.04 4.71
CA LEU A 244 22.74 6.00 3.27
C LEU A 244 22.84 7.45 2.76
N LYS A 245 23.91 7.73 2.00
CA LYS A 245 24.05 8.95 1.21
C LYS A 245 23.68 8.54 -0.22
N PRO A 246 22.39 8.60 -0.61
CA PRO A 246 22.04 8.30 -1.99
C PRO A 246 22.83 9.25 -2.90
N ASP A 247 23.27 8.76 -4.05
CA ASP A 247 23.83 9.62 -5.09
C ASP A 247 22.72 10.57 -5.53
N THR A 248 22.83 11.85 -5.14
CA THR A 248 21.86 12.89 -5.49
C THR A 248 22.20 13.53 -6.83
N LEU A 249 23.23 13.05 -7.54
CA LEU A 249 23.51 13.55 -8.88
C LEU A 249 22.34 13.18 -9.80
N PRO A 250 21.77 14.17 -10.51
CA PRO A 250 20.77 13.90 -11.53
C PRO A 250 21.31 12.91 -12.57
N ILE A 251 20.44 12.00 -13.00
CA ILE A 251 20.59 11.14 -14.17
C ILE A 251 20.71 12.02 -15.41
N LEU A 252 19.88 13.06 -15.52
CA LEU A 252 19.99 14.07 -16.56
C LEU A 252 21.26 14.90 -16.32
N ARG A 253 22.30 14.60 -17.11
CA ARG A 253 23.55 15.37 -17.14
C ARG A 253 23.69 16.08 -18.47
N PRO A 254 22.85 17.10 -18.74
CA PRO A 254 22.91 17.82 -20.00
C PRO A 254 24.31 18.40 -20.23
N LEU A 255 24.84 18.19 -21.44
CA LEU A 255 26.09 18.81 -21.86
C LEU A 255 25.93 20.33 -21.89
N GLN A 256 27.04 21.07 -21.79
CA GLN A 256 27.00 22.52 -22.01
C GLN A 256 26.42 22.78 -23.42
N LYS A 257 25.28 23.49 -23.47
CA LYS A 257 24.48 23.89 -24.67
C LYS A 257 23.39 22.91 -25.13
N THR A 258 22.54 22.44 -24.22
CA THR A 258 21.29 21.75 -24.58
C THR A 258 20.06 22.48 -24.04
N LEU A 259 18.89 22.20 -24.62
CA LEU A 259 17.57 22.53 -24.07
C LEU A 259 16.99 21.25 -23.48
N THR A 260 16.86 21.20 -22.16
CA THR A 260 16.34 20.03 -21.44
C THR A 260 14.91 20.25 -21.00
N ILE A 261 14.04 19.32 -21.37
CA ILE A 261 12.60 19.37 -21.15
C ILE A 261 12.18 18.11 -20.40
N VAL A 262 11.41 18.27 -19.33
CA VAL A 262 10.80 17.15 -18.60
C VAL A 262 9.29 17.38 -18.56
N CYS A 263 8.51 16.35 -18.88
CA CYS A 263 7.06 16.34 -18.77
C CYS A 263 6.62 15.26 -17.79
N HIS A 264 5.75 15.61 -16.85
CA HIS A 264 5.38 14.72 -15.77
C HIS A 264 3.90 14.85 -15.41
N ASN A 265 3.14 13.77 -15.53
CA ASN A 265 1.85 13.67 -14.86
C ASN A 265 2.09 13.39 -13.38
N ILE A 266 1.65 14.30 -12.50
CA ILE A 266 1.84 14.16 -11.04
C ILE A 266 0.53 14.06 -10.27
N GLN A 267 -0.63 14.07 -10.95
CA GLN A 267 -1.95 13.91 -10.34
C GLN A 267 -2.17 14.78 -9.08
N SER A 268 -1.80 16.06 -9.13
CA SER A 268 -1.91 17.10 -8.07
C SER A 268 -0.57 17.76 -7.77
N LEU A 269 -0.34 18.91 -8.40
CA LEU A 269 0.76 19.78 -7.99
C LEU A 269 0.66 20.21 -6.52
N PRO A 270 -0.53 20.55 -5.96
CA PRO A 270 -0.65 20.86 -4.54
C PRO A 270 -0.14 19.76 -3.59
N ALA A 271 -0.40 18.48 -3.91
CA ALA A 271 0.02 17.36 -3.07
C ALA A 271 1.52 17.08 -3.18
N HIS A 272 2.09 17.25 -4.38
CA HIS A 272 3.44 16.79 -4.71
C HIS A 272 4.45 17.93 -4.95
N PHE A 273 4.10 19.18 -4.65
CA PHE A 273 4.98 20.33 -4.92
C PHE A 273 6.33 20.24 -4.20
N LYS A 274 6.34 19.74 -2.96
CA LYS A 274 7.59 19.55 -2.20
C LYS A 274 8.47 18.47 -2.82
N ASP A 275 7.85 17.40 -3.32
CA ASP A 275 8.55 16.30 -3.97
C ASP A 275 9.14 16.74 -5.31
N LEU A 276 8.36 17.49 -6.10
CA LEU A 276 8.79 18.10 -7.36
C LEU A 276 10.00 19.02 -7.17
N THR A 277 9.92 19.94 -6.21
CA THR A 277 11.01 20.91 -5.94
C THR A 277 12.26 20.29 -5.32
N SER A 278 12.12 19.11 -4.71
CA SER A 278 13.24 18.34 -4.17
C SER A 278 13.83 17.34 -5.19
N ASN A 279 13.22 17.20 -6.38
CA ASN A 279 13.67 16.25 -7.39
C ASN A 279 14.85 16.83 -8.20
N PRO A 280 16.04 16.19 -8.17
CA PRO A 280 17.24 16.70 -8.86
C PRO A 280 17.06 16.84 -10.38
N GLU A 281 16.30 15.95 -11.03
CA GLU A 281 16.06 15.99 -12.48
C GLU A 281 15.27 17.24 -12.89
N MET A 282 14.29 17.62 -12.05
CA MET A 282 13.45 18.80 -12.28
C MET A 282 14.26 20.09 -12.09
N ALA A 283 15.26 20.06 -11.21
CA ALA A 283 16.12 21.22 -10.94
C ALA A 283 17.10 21.51 -12.10
N VAL A 284 17.58 20.48 -12.80
CA VAL A 284 18.49 20.65 -13.95
C VAL A 284 17.78 20.91 -15.27
N ALA A 285 16.49 20.62 -15.37
CA ALA A 285 15.71 20.93 -16.56
C ALA A 285 15.62 22.44 -16.83
N ASP A 286 15.49 22.81 -18.10
CA ASP A 286 15.18 24.18 -18.51
C ASP A 286 13.67 24.42 -18.58
N ILE A 287 12.92 23.36 -18.88
CA ILE A 287 11.46 23.36 -18.92
C ILE A 287 10.93 22.15 -18.16
N VAL A 288 10.07 22.38 -17.18
CA VAL A 288 9.34 21.33 -16.45
C VAL A 288 7.85 21.52 -16.70
N ALA A 289 7.25 20.61 -17.45
CA ALA A 289 5.83 20.60 -17.74
C ALA A 289 5.12 19.57 -16.87
N ILE A 290 4.05 20.00 -16.22
CA ILE A 290 3.23 19.20 -15.34
C ILE A 290 1.87 19.04 -16.00
N THR A 291 1.47 17.80 -16.24
CA THR A 291 0.09 17.43 -16.60
C THR A 291 -0.64 16.98 -15.34
N GLU A 292 -1.96 17.12 -15.34
CA GLU A 292 -2.78 16.92 -14.14
C GLU A 292 -2.29 17.75 -12.94
N SER A 293 -2.06 19.04 -13.21
CA SER A 293 -1.63 19.98 -12.17
C SER A 293 -2.68 20.13 -11.06
N TRP A 294 -3.96 19.95 -11.41
CA TRP A 294 -5.14 20.11 -10.53
C TRP A 294 -5.13 21.46 -9.81
N LEU A 295 -4.56 22.47 -10.47
CA LEU A 295 -4.65 23.83 -10.00
C LEU A 295 -5.93 24.48 -10.50
N HIS A 296 -6.45 25.40 -9.70
CA HIS A 296 -7.68 26.14 -9.97
C HIS A 296 -7.40 27.63 -10.05
N SER A 297 -8.20 28.36 -10.83
CA SER A 297 -7.99 29.79 -11.09
C SER A 297 -7.96 30.66 -9.83
N HIS A 298 -8.65 30.24 -8.77
CA HIS A 298 -8.65 30.92 -7.47
C HIS A 298 -7.34 30.74 -6.67
N VAL A 299 -6.50 29.76 -7.04
CA VAL A 299 -5.23 29.49 -6.36
C VAL A 299 -4.13 30.37 -6.95
N PRO A 300 -3.47 31.24 -6.16
CA PRO A 300 -2.43 32.12 -6.68
C PRO A 300 -1.20 31.37 -7.21
N SER A 301 -0.70 31.73 -8.40
CA SER A 301 0.51 31.13 -8.98
C SER A 301 1.76 31.27 -8.10
N ALA A 302 1.84 32.33 -7.29
CA ALA A 302 2.94 32.55 -6.35
C ALA A 302 3.08 31.42 -5.30
N LYS A 303 2.00 30.70 -4.98
CA LYS A 303 2.02 29.58 -4.03
C LYS A 303 2.85 28.41 -4.55
N TYR A 304 2.95 28.25 -5.86
CA TYR A 304 3.65 27.17 -6.53
C TYR A 304 4.79 27.70 -7.42
N SER A 305 5.40 28.83 -7.07
CA SER A 305 6.56 29.35 -7.82
C SER A 305 7.83 28.58 -7.47
N ILE A 306 8.60 28.21 -8.49
CA ILE A 306 9.94 27.62 -8.32
C ILE A 306 10.99 28.71 -8.58
N PRO A 307 11.94 28.96 -7.66
CA PRO A 307 12.99 29.95 -7.88
C PRO A 307 13.75 29.73 -9.18
N GLY A 308 13.94 30.80 -9.97
CA GLY A 308 14.61 30.73 -11.27
C GLY A 308 13.73 30.31 -12.45
N PHE A 309 12.46 29.98 -12.20
CA PHE A 309 11.48 29.64 -13.24
C PHE A 309 10.31 30.63 -13.23
N ARG A 310 9.74 30.85 -14.41
CA ARG A 310 8.40 31.44 -14.59
C ARG A 310 7.38 30.32 -14.78
N LEU A 311 6.21 30.48 -14.18
CA LEU A 311 5.11 29.52 -14.28
C LEU A 311 4.05 30.03 -15.28
N ILE A 312 3.75 29.22 -16.29
CA ILE A 312 2.62 29.39 -17.20
C ILE A 312 1.64 28.25 -16.92
N ARG A 313 0.36 28.54 -16.73
CA ARG A 313 -0.64 27.53 -16.39
C ARG A 313 -1.89 27.63 -17.26
N CYS A 314 -2.49 26.49 -17.52
CA CYS A 314 -3.77 26.31 -18.17
C CYS A 314 -4.61 25.41 -17.26
N ASP A 315 -5.43 26.06 -16.43
CA ASP A 315 -6.25 25.37 -15.44
C ASP A 315 -7.52 24.85 -16.09
N ARG A 316 -8.05 23.77 -15.54
CA ARG A 316 -9.38 23.31 -15.94
C ARG A 316 -10.44 24.26 -15.39
N GLN A 317 -11.36 24.68 -16.24
CA GLN A 317 -12.37 25.70 -15.89
C GLN A 317 -13.47 25.21 -14.92
N ASN A 318 -13.47 23.93 -14.52
CA ASN A 318 -14.48 23.36 -13.63
C ASN A 318 -13.86 22.86 -12.32
N ASP A 319 -14.25 23.46 -11.19
CA ASP A 319 -13.57 23.37 -9.88
C ASP A 319 -13.61 21.97 -9.24
N THR A 320 -14.48 21.08 -9.72
CA THR A 320 -14.62 19.70 -9.24
C THR A 320 -13.83 18.67 -10.04
N SER A 321 -13.15 19.10 -11.11
CA SER A 321 -12.62 18.18 -12.13
C SER A 321 -11.08 18.17 -12.19
N ARG A 322 -10.53 16.96 -12.21
CA ARG A 322 -9.08 16.67 -12.28
C ARG A 322 -8.52 16.96 -13.66
N GLY A 323 -7.52 17.82 -13.77
CA GLY A 323 -6.85 18.13 -15.05
C GLY A 323 -5.94 19.35 -14.95
N GLY A 324 -5.63 19.96 -16.08
CA GLY A 324 -4.79 21.15 -16.16
C GLY A 324 -3.33 20.87 -16.50
N VAL A 325 -2.68 21.90 -17.03
CA VAL A 325 -1.27 21.89 -17.43
C VAL A 325 -0.55 23.07 -16.78
N ALA A 326 0.62 22.84 -16.18
CA ALA A 326 1.47 23.86 -15.59
C ALA A 326 2.90 23.70 -16.12
N VAL A 327 3.46 24.74 -16.74
CA VAL A 327 4.78 24.72 -17.38
C VAL A 327 5.68 25.73 -16.69
N TYR A 328 6.71 25.21 -16.04
CA TYR A 328 7.82 25.98 -15.50
C TYR A 328 8.89 26.16 -16.57
N ILE A 329 9.28 27.41 -16.84
CA ILE A 329 10.29 27.74 -17.84
C ILE A 329 11.39 28.55 -17.16
N ARG A 330 12.64 28.13 -17.31
CA ARG A 330 13.79 28.84 -16.73
C ARG A 330 13.81 30.30 -17.22
N ASN A 331 14.01 31.24 -16.31
CA ASN A 331 13.94 32.68 -16.58
C ASN A 331 14.96 33.16 -17.61
N THR A 332 16.03 32.41 -17.83
CA THR A 332 17.07 32.70 -18.82
C THR A 332 16.62 32.42 -20.26
N LEU A 333 15.55 31.65 -20.47
CA LEU A 333 15.04 31.34 -21.81
C LEU A 333 14.16 32.46 -22.35
N LYS A 334 14.32 32.78 -23.64
CA LYS A 334 13.41 33.68 -24.36
C LYS A 334 12.27 32.86 -24.95
N VAL A 335 11.05 33.12 -24.46
CA VAL A 335 9.81 32.52 -24.98
C VAL A 335 9.10 33.55 -25.83
N THR A 336 8.67 33.13 -27.03
CA THR A 336 7.69 33.85 -27.82
C THR A 336 6.33 33.19 -27.60
N GLU A 337 5.36 33.94 -27.09
CA GLU A 337 4.00 33.43 -26.92
C GLU A 337 3.33 33.21 -28.26
N VAL A 338 2.65 32.08 -28.39
CA VAL A 338 1.77 31.77 -29.52
C VAL A 338 0.40 32.39 -29.23
N LYS A 339 -0.30 32.90 -30.27
CA LYS A 339 -1.66 33.41 -30.10
C LYS A 339 -2.57 32.29 -29.59
N ASN A 340 -3.36 32.56 -28.56
CA ASN A 340 -4.21 31.56 -27.88
C ASN A 340 -3.38 30.33 -27.42
N ASN A 341 -2.20 30.59 -26.85
CA ASN A 341 -1.28 29.57 -26.34
C ASN A 341 -1.85 28.68 -25.25
N ARG A 342 -3.00 29.00 -24.66
CA ARG A 342 -3.65 28.21 -23.60
C ARG A 342 -5.02 27.77 -24.09
N VAL A 343 -5.23 26.46 -24.17
CA VAL A 343 -6.52 25.86 -24.51
C VAL A 343 -7.01 25.09 -23.29
N SER A 344 -8.16 25.46 -22.75
CA SER A 344 -8.84 24.74 -21.67
C SER A 344 -10.26 24.47 -22.11
N GLU A 345 -10.54 23.22 -22.44
CA GLU A 345 -11.84 22.74 -22.87
C GLU A 345 -12.15 21.42 -22.14
N THR A 346 -13.41 20.98 -22.12
CA THR A 346 -13.82 19.77 -21.37
C THR A 346 -12.93 18.56 -21.68
N GLY A 347 -12.07 18.22 -20.72
CA GLY A 347 -11.17 17.07 -20.79
C GLY A 347 -9.88 17.30 -21.61
N PHE A 348 -9.56 18.52 -22.03
CA PHE A 348 -8.35 18.82 -22.81
C PHE A 348 -7.75 20.14 -22.36
N GLU A 349 -6.51 20.08 -21.91
CA GLU A 349 -5.75 21.25 -21.54
C GLU A 349 -4.41 21.26 -22.28
N SER A 350 -4.04 22.40 -22.85
CA SER A 350 -2.72 22.54 -23.47
C SER A 350 -2.11 23.92 -23.29
N ILE A 351 -0.78 23.94 -23.33
CA ILE A 351 0.03 25.15 -23.38
C ILE A 351 0.99 25.04 -24.57
N THR A 352 0.97 26.02 -25.47
CA THR A 352 1.82 26.03 -26.68
C THR A 352 2.69 27.27 -26.76
N ILE A 353 4.01 27.08 -26.89
CA ILE A 353 4.99 28.16 -26.86
C ILE A 353 6.03 27.99 -27.96
N THR A 354 6.71 29.06 -28.35
CA THR A 354 7.94 28.97 -29.15
C THR A 354 9.15 29.31 -28.29
N ILE A 355 10.17 28.44 -28.28
CA ILE A 355 11.46 28.66 -27.61
C ILE A 355 12.58 28.26 -28.57
N ASN A 356 13.58 29.13 -28.74
CA ASN A 356 14.76 28.87 -29.57
C ASN A 356 14.44 28.33 -30.98
N GLY A 357 13.36 28.83 -31.59
CA GLY A 357 12.91 28.38 -32.91
C GLY A 357 12.07 27.11 -32.93
N TYR A 358 11.90 26.40 -31.81
CA TYR A 358 11.05 25.22 -31.69
C TYR A 358 9.63 25.58 -31.28
N TYR A 359 8.65 24.94 -31.91
CA TYR A 359 7.22 25.03 -31.58
C TYR A 359 6.85 23.89 -30.63
N MET A 360 6.61 24.21 -29.36
CA MET A 360 6.42 23.23 -28.29
C MET A 360 5.00 23.27 -27.74
N SER A 361 4.34 22.11 -27.65
CA SER A 361 3.03 21.99 -27.01
C SER A 361 3.05 20.96 -25.88
N PHE A 362 2.54 21.37 -24.73
CA PHE A 362 2.38 20.55 -23.53
C PHE A 362 0.90 20.23 -23.36
N ILE A 363 0.53 18.95 -23.42
CA ILE A 363 -0.86 18.52 -23.63
C ILE A 363 -1.27 17.55 -22.54
N TYR A 364 -2.46 17.75 -21.99
CA TYR A 364 -3.18 16.75 -21.23
C TYR A 364 -4.53 16.46 -21.89
N ARG A 365 -4.81 15.17 -22.10
CA ARG A 365 -6.11 14.67 -22.57
C ARG A 365 -6.70 13.77 -21.50
N SER A 366 -7.92 14.03 -21.07
CA SER A 366 -8.70 13.12 -20.23
C SER A 366 -9.13 11.87 -21.01
N PRO A 367 -9.21 10.68 -20.36
CA PRO A 367 -9.74 9.46 -20.97
C PRO A 367 -11.15 9.61 -21.55
N SER A 368 -11.94 10.59 -21.08
CA SER A 368 -13.30 10.85 -21.57
C SER A 368 -13.34 11.42 -23.00
N ILE A 369 -12.24 11.97 -23.51
CA ILE A 369 -12.18 12.49 -24.88
C ILE A 369 -11.95 11.35 -25.87
N VAL A 370 -12.84 11.25 -26.86
CA VAL A 370 -12.71 10.30 -27.98
C VAL A 370 -11.71 10.77 -29.04
N GLY A 371 -11.14 9.81 -29.79
CA GLY A 371 -10.06 10.04 -30.76
C GLY A 371 -10.33 11.14 -31.81
N PRO A 372 -11.49 11.19 -32.49
CA PRO A 372 -11.77 12.23 -33.49
C PRO A 372 -11.76 13.66 -32.91
N THR A 373 -12.36 13.86 -31.75
CA THR A 373 -12.37 15.15 -31.06
C THR A 373 -10.96 15.56 -30.65
N PHE A 374 -10.16 14.61 -30.16
CA PHE A 374 -8.76 14.85 -29.85
C PHE A 374 -7.94 15.22 -31.09
N ASN A 375 -8.11 14.50 -32.20
CA ASN A 375 -7.44 14.78 -33.47
C ASN A 375 -7.70 16.20 -34.00
N ARG A 376 -8.95 16.68 -33.92
CA ARG A 376 -9.31 18.06 -34.30
C ARG A 376 -8.55 19.08 -33.46
N LYS A 377 -8.49 18.90 -32.14
CA LYS A 377 -7.75 19.79 -31.23
C LYS A 377 -6.25 19.81 -31.54
N ILE A 378 -5.66 18.66 -31.87
CA ILE A 378 -4.26 18.60 -32.31
C ILE A 378 -4.05 19.34 -33.64
N GLN A 379 -4.96 19.21 -34.61
CA GLN A 379 -4.89 19.98 -35.87
C GLN A 379 -4.97 21.49 -35.62
N GLU A 380 -5.84 21.92 -34.72
CA GLU A 380 -5.95 23.33 -34.33
C GLU A 380 -4.62 23.85 -33.76
N ILE A 381 -3.97 23.08 -32.87
CA ILE A 381 -2.64 23.42 -32.33
C ILE A 381 -1.59 23.48 -33.45
N LEU A 382 -1.54 22.49 -34.35
CA LEU A 382 -0.54 22.45 -35.42
C LEU A 382 -0.77 23.55 -36.47
N SER A 383 -2.02 23.93 -36.75
CA SER A 383 -2.37 24.98 -37.73
C SER A 383 -1.82 26.36 -37.35
N GLN A 384 -1.51 26.58 -36.07
CA GLN A 384 -0.91 27.82 -35.58
C GLN A 384 0.60 27.90 -35.88
N ASN A 385 1.26 26.79 -36.23
CA ASN A 385 2.66 26.76 -36.64
C ASN A 385 2.81 27.21 -38.11
N LYS A 386 2.64 28.52 -38.33
CA LYS A 386 2.63 29.16 -39.66
C LYS A 386 4.03 29.24 -40.29
N GLN A 387 4.06 29.46 -41.61
CA GLN A 387 5.28 29.53 -42.42
C GLN A 387 6.28 30.62 -41.94
N PRO A 388 7.60 30.33 -41.92
CA PRO A 388 8.20 29.01 -42.14
C PRO A 388 7.86 28.04 -40.99
N ILE A 389 7.43 26.82 -41.33
CA ILE A 389 7.03 25.80 -40.34
C ILE A 389 8.21 25.51 -39.43
N LYS A 390 8.04 25.79 -38.14
CA LYS A 390 9.07 25.55 -37.13
C LYS A 390 9.16 24.06 -36.80
N PRO A 391 10.36 23.55 -36.44
CA PRO A 391 10.50 22.24 -35.79
C PRO A 391 9.54 22.13 -34.60
N SER A 392 8.74 21.06 -34.53
CA SER A 392 7.69 20.95 -33.52
C SER A 392 7.83 19.74 -32.63
N ILE A 393 7.50 19.93 -31.35
CA ILE A 393 7.61 18.94 -30.29
C ILE A 393 6.33 19.01 -29.46
N LEU A 394 5.58 17.92 -29.42
CA LEU A 394 4.36 17.79 -28.63
C LEU A 394 4.60 16.73 -27.56
N LEU A 395 4.31 17.06 -26.31
CA LEU A 395 4.58 16.17 -25.18
C LEU A 395 3.51 16.29 -24.10
N GLY A 396 3.32 15.21 -23.35
CA GLY A 396 2.39 15.17 -22.22
C GLY A 396 1.63 13.86 -22.14
N ASP A 397 0.50 13.86 -21.43
CA ASP A 397 -0.33 12.68 -21.22
C ASP A 397 -1.50 12.68 -22.21
N PHE A 398 -1.41 11.75 -23.15
CA PHE A 398 -2.36 11.60 -24.25
C PHE A 398 -3.49 10.60 -23.89
N ASN A 399 -3.44 9.98 -22.71
CA ASN A 399 -4.34 8.91 -22.26
C ASN A 399 -4.69 7.91 -23.38
N THR A 400 -3.68 7.56 -24.19
CA THR A 400 -3.79 6.66 -25.34
C THR A 400 -2.73 5.59 -25.19
N ASP A 401 -3.13 4.39 -24.81
CA ASP A 401 -2.19 3.30 -24.50
C ASP A 401 -1.63 2.67 -25.78
N LEU A 402 -0.40 3.03 -26.15
CA LEU A 402 0.28 2.48 -27.33
C LEU A 402 0.90 1.09 -27.09
N SER A 403 0.84 0.55 -25.87
CA SER A 403 1.35 -0.81 -25.56
C SER A 403 0.39 -1.92 -26.01
N LYS A 404 -0.89 -1.59 -26.19
CA LYS A 404 -1.91 -2.51 -26.69
C LYS A 404 -1.86 -2.50 -28.22
N ALA A 405 -1.82 -3.68 -28.85
CA ALA A 405 -1.86 -3.87 -30.30
C ALA A 405 -2.93 -2.96 -30.97
N PRO A 406 -2.81 -2.60 -32.27
CA PRO A 406 -3.45 -1.42 -32.87
C PRO A 406 -4.98 -1.55 -33.09
N THR A 407 -5.70 -2.30 -32.25
CA THR A 407 -7.16 -2.40 -32.24
C THR A 407 -7.84 -1.15 -31.68
N THR A 408 -7.11 -0.23 -31.07
CA THR A 408 -7.53 1.18 -30.99
C THR A 408 -6.74 1.99 -32.03
N SER A 409 -7.42 2.24 -33.14
CA SER A 409 -7.10 3.16 -34.23
C SER A 409 -6.85 4.61 -33.78
N VAL A 410 -5.78 4.83 -33.02
CA VAL A 410 -5.22 6.15 -32.68
C VAL A 410 -3.85 6.29 -33.31
N CYS A 411 -3.72 5.88 -34.58
CA CYS A 411 -2.79 6.58 -35.44
C CYS A 411 -3.39 7.98 -35.60
N LEU A 412 -2.98 8.93 -34.76
CA LEU A 412 -3.47 10.32 -34.77
C LEU A 412 -3.19 10.86 -36.17
N PRO A 413 -4.16 10.96 -37.10
CA PRO A 413 -3.85 11.33 -38.48
C PRO A 413 -3.25 12.74 -38.54
N SER A 414 -3.63 13.57 -37.57
CA SER A 414 -3.07 14.90 -37.32
C SER A 414 -1.56 14.89 -37.05
N LEU A 415 -1.01 13.79 -36.56
CA LEU A 415 0.42 13.59 -36.25
C LEU A 415 1.10 12.65 -37.24
N GLN A 416 0.53 12.42 -38.43
CA GLN A 416 1.13 11.54 -39.44
C GLN A 416 2.56 11.95 -39.86
N TYR A 417 2.91 13.22 -39.67
CA TYR A 417 4.25 13.75 -39.96
C TYR A 417 5.14 13.85 -38.72
N HIS A 418 4.65 13.43 -37.56
CA HIS A 418 5.38 13.43 -36.30
C HIS A 418 5.78 12.00 -35.92
N LYS A 419 7.02 11.82 -35.51
CA LYS A 419 7.52 10.56 -34.97
C LYS A 419 7.27 10.52 -33.46
N GLN A 420 6.62 9.47 -32.97
CA GLN A 420 6.53 9.19 -31.53
C GLN A 420 7.88 8.62 -31.04
N MET A 421 8.39 9.12 -29.92
CA MET A 421 9.74 8.83 -29.42
C MET A 421 9.83 7.97 -28.14
N ILE A 422 8.73 7.72 -27.42
CA ILE A 422 8.71 6.96 -26.15
C ILE A 422 8.22 5.53 -26.38
N ALA A 423 9.07 4.54 -26.11
CA ALA A 423 8.75 3.12 -26.31
C ALA A 423 8.46 2.35 -25.00
N SER A 424 8.91 2.86 -23.85
CA SER A 424 8.70 2.20 -22.55
C SER A 424 7.37 2.61 -21.92
N PRO A 425 6.71 1.73 -21.14
CA PRO A 425 5.53 2.11 -20.37
C PRO A 425 5.83 3.30 -19.44
N THR A 426 4.87 4.21 -19.34
CA THR A 426 4.98 5.43 -18.55
C THR A 426 4.01 5.47 -17.38
N PHE A 427 3.03 4.57 -17.30
CA PHE A 427 2.12 4.43 -16.17
C PHE A 427 2.28 3.07 -15.50
N ARG A 428 2.25 3.05 -14.15
CA ARG A 428 2.35 1.85 -13.32
C ARG A 428 1.11 1.74 -12.42
N GLY A 429 0.25 0.77 -12.73
CA GLY A 429 -0.94 0.46 -11.96
C GLY A 429 -0.73 -0.68 -10.95
N VAL A 430 -1.78 -0.95 -10.16
CA VAL A 430 -1.81 -2.02 -9.16
C VAL A 430 -1.60 -3.39 -9.83
N LYS A 431 -0.96 -4.32 -9.11
CA LYS A 431 -0.67 -5.70 -9.58
C LYS A 431 0.25 -5.78 -10.82
N GLY A 432 1.10 -4.79 -11.04
CA GLY A 432 2.08 -4.80 -12.13
C GLY A 432 1.49 -4.46 -13.50
N TYR A 433 0.28 -3.91 -13.54
CA TYR A 433 -0.30 -3.35 -14.77
C TYR A 433 0.54 -2.16 -15.24
N THR A 434 0.84 -2.08 -16.54
CA THR A 434 1.58 -0.94 -17.12
C THR A 434 0.93 -0.48 -18.42
N SER A 435 1.04 0.82 -18.71
CA SER A 435 0.53 1.43 -19.95
C SER A 435 1.48 2.50 -20.48
N LEU A 436 1.46 2.75 -21.79
CA LEU A 436 2.21 3.83 -22.44
C LEU A 436 1.27 5.00 -22.73
N LEU A 437 1.15 5.94 -21.80
CA LEU A 437 0.18 7.04 -21.83
C LEU A 437 0.83 8.41 -22.13
N ASP A 438 1.99 8.65 -21.53
CA ASP A 438 2.79 9.86 -21.73
C ASP A 438 3.70 9.74 -22.96
N HIS A 439 3.55 10.65 -23.93
CA HIS A 439 4.20 10.56 -25.24
C HIS A 439 5.03 11.80 -25.55
N ILE A 440 5.98 11.64 -26.49
CA ILE A 440 6.70 12.73 -27.15
C ILE A 440 6.59 12.52 -28.67
N TYR A 441 6.08 13.51 -29.39
CA TYR A 441 5.92 13.54 -30.84
C TYR A 441 6.79 14.65 -31.44
N VAL A 442 7.62 14.33 -32.44
CA VAL A 442 8.59 15.27 -33.03
C VAL A 442 8.46 15.36 -34.55
N GLN A 443 8.60 16.57 -35.10
CA GLN A 443 8.65 16.83 -36.54
C GLN A 443 9.72 17.88 -36.85
N ASN A 444 10.53 17.64 -37.89
CA ASN A 444 11.59 18.53 -38.37
C ASN A 444 12.66 18.89 -37.31
N VAL A 445 12.89 18.00 -36.34
CA VAL A 445 13.96 18.13 -35.34
C VAL A 445 15.11 17.21 -35.73
N SER A 446 16.29 17.77 -36.01
CA SER A 446 17.45 17.02 -36.52
C SER A 446 18.07 16.07 -35.49
N THR A 447 18.17 16.50 -34.23
CA THR A 447 18.78 15.73 -33.16
C THR A 447 18.01 15.97 -31.87
N ILE A 448 17.56 14.89 -31.24
CA ILE A 448 16.85 14.90 -29.96
C ILE A 448 17.11 13.58 -29.24
N GLU A 449 17.49 13.67 -27.97
CA GLU A 449 17.51 12.53 -27.07
C GLU A 449 16.20 12.53 -26.28
N THR A 450 15.58 11.36 -26.13
CA THR A 450 14.32 11.21 -25.38
C THR A 450 14.36 9.96 -24.52
N GLY A 451 13.66 9.99 -23.40
CA GLY A 451 13.55 8.82 -22.54
C GLY A 451 12.52 8.99 -21.43
N THR A 452 12.58 8.07 -20.47
CA THR A 452 11.74 8.08 -19.27
C THR A 452 12.61 8.17 -18.02
N LEU A 453 12.08 8.80 -16.98
CA LEU A 453 12.66 8.87 -15.64
C LEU A 453 11.76 8.11 -14.66
N CYS A 454 12.23 7.88 -13.44
CA CYS A 454 11.42 7.28 -12.37
C CYS A 454 11.21 8.29 -11.25
N THR A 455 10.00 8.31 -10.67
CA THR A 455 9.71 9.11 -9.47
C THR A 455 9.00 8.28 -8.42
N TYR A 456 9.09 8.69 -7.16
CA TYR A 456 8.49 7.97 -6.02
C TYR A 456 7.10 8.51 -5.62
N TYR A 457 6.68 9.63 -6.22
CA TYR A 457 5.51 10.40 -5.79
C TYR A 457 4.40 10.46 -6.85
N SER A 458 4.56 9.73 -7.96
CA SER A 458 3.56 9.59 -9.00
C SER A 458 3.59 8.17 -9.55
N ASP A 459 2.42 7.68 -9.97
CA ASP A 459 2.29 6.42 -10.71
C ASP A 459 2.70 6.57 -12.19
N HIS A 460 3.02 7.80 -12.63
CA HIS A 460 3.57 8.08 -13.95
C HIS A 460 5.08 8.35 -13.89
N ASP A 461 5.81 7.72 -14.80
CA ASP A 461 7.22 7.98 -15.06
C ASP A 461 7.34 9.23 -15.97
N PRO A 462 8.09 10.28 -15.57
CA PRO A 462 8.28 11.46 -16.41
C PRO A 462 8.92 11.09 -17.75
N VAL A 463 8.51 11.78 -18.82
CA VAL A 463 9.19 11.72 -20.12
C VAL A 463 10.10 12.93 -20.27
N TYR A 464 11.27 12.76 -20.87
CA TYR A 464 12.21 13.85 -21.09
C TYR A 464 12.62 13.96 -22.56
N ALA A 465 13.02 15.17 -22.94
CA ALA A 465 13.64 15.49 -24.22
C ALA A 465 14.83 16.42 -24.02
N ILE A 466 15.97 16.11 -24.64
CA ILE A 466 17.18 16.94 -24.67
C ILE A 466 17.49 17.28 -26.12
N ILE A 467 17.58 18.57 -26.41
CA ILE A 467 17.83 19.07 -27.76
C ILE A 467 19.15 19.83 -27.74
N PRO A 468 20.15 19.48 -28.57
CA PRO A 468 21.34 20.30 -28.75
C PRO A 468 20.96 21.69 -29.28
N ILE A 469 21.46 22.75 -28.64
CA ILE A 469 21.27 24.12 -29.11
C ILE A 469 22.57 24.56 -29.80
N ASN A 470 22.49 24.89 -31.10
CA ASN A 470 23.59 25.54 -31.79
C ASN A 470 23.73 26.99 -31.27
N ALA A 471 24.94 27.38 -30.88
CA ALA A 471 25.25 28.69 -30.32
C ALA A 471 25.05 29.83 -31.32
#